data_AF-A0AAJ3JQT4-F1
#
_entry.id   AF-A0AAJ3JQT4-F1
#
_cell.length_a   1.000
_cell.length_b   1.000
_cell.length_c   1.000
_cell.angle_alpha   90.00
_cell.angle_beta   90.00
_cell.angle_gamma   90.00
#
_symmetry.space_group_name_H-M   'P 1'
#
loop_
_entity.id
_entity.type
_entity.pdbx_description
1 polymer ?
#
loop_
_entity_poly.entity_id
_entity_poly.type
_entity_poly.pdbx_seq_one_letter_code
_entity_poly.pdbx_strand_id
1 'polypeptide(L)'
;MRWAEQQQMRQMKGPSGRPAGDHRSAEAIIEHSSVTKNFLKGCDFYQVVDDLKRQVGDWTQANPDPQARADAAYDLDKVLRFLDNVDDRTLNGSDSRNGHIEGFSNCGYGVVKHSEADLLRQFSWYGYEVLRTLRT
;
A
#
# COMPACT_ATOMS: atom_id res chain seq x y z
N MET A 1 -3.34 11.62 -2.23
CA MET A 1 -4.34 10.97 -3.12
C MET A 1 -5.55 11.89 -3.31
N ARG A 2 -6.29 11.85 -4.43
CA ARG A 2 -7.50 12.70 -4.61
C ARG A 2 -8.70 12.11 -3.88
N TRP A 3 -9.67 12.94 -3.46
CA TRP A 3 -10.87 12.48 -2.73
C TRP A 3 -11.66 11.40 -3.48
N ALA A 4 -11.86 11.54 -4.80
CA ALA A 4 -12.57 10.53 -5.59
C ALA A 4 -11.84 9.17 -5.61
N GLU A 5 -10.51 9.18 -5.65
CA GLU A 5 -9.68 7.96 -5.57
C GLU A 5 -9.80 7.32 -4.17
N GLN A 6 -9.82 8.12 -3.09
CA GLN A 6 -10.06 7.62 -1.74
C GLN A 6 -11.45 6.98 -1.60
N GLN A 7 -12.50 7.59 -2.15
CA GLN A 7 -13.84 7.01 -2.15
C GLN A 7 -13.89 5.69 -2.93
N GLN A 8 -13.20 5.62 -4.06
CA GLN A 8 -13.08 4.38 -4.84
C GLN A 8 -12.39 3.28 -4.01
N MET A 9 -11.27 3.58 -3.34
CA MET A 9 -10.54 2.61 -2.52
C MET A 9 -11.40 2.00 -1.42
N ARG A 10 -12.29 2.79 -0.81
CA ARG A 10 -13.26 2.30 0.21
C ARG A 10 -14.29 1.34 -0.36
N GLN A 11 -14.59 1.41 -1.66
CA GLN A 11 -15.59 0.57 -2.29
C GLN A 11 -14.99 -0.70 -2.91
N MET A 12 -13.67 -0.75 -3.05
CA MET A 12 -12.97 -1.91 -3.62
C MET A 12 -13.18 -3.15 -2.74
N LYS A 13 -13.26 -4.31 -3.39
CA LYS A 13 -13.36 -5.64 -2.76
C LYS A 13 -12.13 -6.50 -3.03
N GLY A 14 -11.17 -5.98 -3.80
CA GLY A 14 -10.01 -6.68 -4.30
C GLY A 14 -9.18 -5.79 -5.24
N PRO A 15 -8.02 -6.29 -5.69
CA PRO A 15 -7.16 -5.59 -6.64
C PRO A 15 -7.88 -5.34 -7.96
N SER A 16 -7.59 -4.20 -8.60
CA SER A 16 -8.20 -3.81 -9.87
C SER A 16 -7.23 -3.82 -11.04
N GLY A 17 -5.92 -3.93 -10.77
CA GLY A 17 -4.87 -3.70 -11.74
C GLY A 17 -4.82 -2.26 -12.24
N ARG A 18 -3.92 -2.02 -13.19
CA ARG A 18 -3.79 -0.71 -13.85
C ARG A 18 -5.02 -0.38 -14.70
N PRO A 19 -5.42 0.90 -14.81
CA PRO A 19 -6.51 1.29 -15.69
C PRO A 19 -6.14 1.06 -17.16
N ALA A 20 -7.16 0.92 -18.02
CA ALA A 20 -6.96 0.79 -19.46
C ALA A 20 -6.11 1.95 -20.02
N GLY A 21 -5.09 1.62 -20.81
CA GLY A 21 -4.16 2.58 -21.41
C GLY A 21 -2.95 2.94 -20.54
N ASP A 22 -2.88 2.48 -19.29
CA ASP A 22 -1.66 2.58 -18.49
C ASP A 22 -0.70 1.42 -18.83
N HIS A 23 0.40 1.78 -19.49
CA HIS A 23 1.43 0.84 -19.95
C HIS A 23 2.71 0.90 -19.11
N ARG A 24 2.69 1.59 -17.96
CA ARG A 24 3.87 1.67 -17.08
C ARG A 24 4.25 0.29 -16.56
N SER A 25 5.55 0.03 -16.44
CA SER A 25 6.05 -1.17 -15.78
C SER A 25 5.89 -1.08 -14.27
N ALA A 26 6.09 -2.20 -13.56
CA ALA A 26 6.08 -2.24 -12.10
C ALA A 26 7.11 -1.25 -11.51
N GLU A 27 8.32 -1.21 -12.08
CA GLU A 27 9.40 -0.33 -11.66
C GLU A 27 9.02 1.14 -11.88
N ALA A 28 8.45 1.48 -13.02
CA ALA A 28 8.02 2.84 -13.31
C ALA A 28 6.89 3.30 -12.36
N ILE A 29 5.99 2.41 -11.97
CA ILE A 29 4.95 2.70 -10.98
C ILE A 29 5.58 2.97 -9.61
N ILE A 30 6.46 2.09 -9.15
CA ILE A 30 7.13 2.20 -7.85
C ILE A 30 7.95 3.49 -7.78
N GLU A 31 8.76 3.78 -8.79
CA GLU A 31 9.65 4.95 -8.80
C GLU A 31 8.91 6.29 -8.85
N HIS A 32 7.70 6.33 -9.41
CA HIS A 32 6.90 7.54 -9.53
C HIS A 32 6.06 7.86 -8.29
N SER A 33 6.09 6.99 -7.26
CA SER A 33 5.36 7.18 -6.01
C SER A 33 6.32 7.22 -4.83
N SER A 34 6.41 8.38 -4.17
CA SER A 34 7.31 8.56 -3.03
C SER A 34 7.06 7.55 -1.92
N VAL A 35 5.79 7.34 -1.53
CA VAL A 35 5.42 6.39 -0.48
C VAL A 35 5.80 4.95 -0.83
N THR A 36 5.50 4.51 -2.06
CA THR A 36 5.79 3.14 -2.50
C THR A 36 7.29 2.92 -2.63
N LYS A 37 8.01 3.87 -3.22
CA LYS A 37 9.47 3.85 -3.32
C LYS A 37 10.13 3.80 -1.95
N ASN A 38 9.71 4.66 -1.03
CA ASN A 38 10.29 4.73 0.32
C ASN A 38 10.03 3.45 1.11
N PHE A 39 8.80 2.94 1.05
CA PHE A 39 8.41 1.69 1.71
C PHE A 39 9.24 0.49 1.21
N LEU A 40 9.40 0.36 -0.11
CA LEU A 40 10.13 -0.77 -0.72
C LEU A 40 11.66 -0.63 -0.67
N LYS A 41 12.19 0.58 -0.41
CA LYS A 41 13.63 0.80 -0.22
C LYS A 41 14.12 0.32 1.16
N GLY A 42 13.24 0.35 2.17
CA GLY A 42 13.53 -0.08 3.53
C GLY A 42 13.41 -1.59 3.75
N CYS A 43 13.44 -2.01 5.01
CA CYS A 43 13.20 -3.41 5.41
C CYS A 43 11.85 -3.61 6.12
N ASP A 44 11.05 -2.55 6.28
CA ASP A 44 9.81 -2.57 7.07
C ASP A 44 8.75 -3.52 6.50
N PHE A 45 8.77 -3.72 5.18
CA PHE A 45 7.82 -4.58 4.49
C PHE A 45 8.09 -6.08 4.69
N TYR A 46 9.24 -6.49 5.23
CA TYR A 46 9.65 -7.90 5.30
C TYR A 46 8.67 -8.78 6.09
N GLN A 47 8.07 -8.25 7.14
CA GLN A 47 7.11 -9.01 7.96
C GLN A 47 5.70 -9.08 7.37
N VAL A 48 5.41 -8.29 6.33
CA VAL A 48 4.07 -8.23 5.72
C VAL A 48 4.07 -8.58 4.24
N VAL A 49 5.25 -8.77 3.62
CA VAL A 49 5.41 -8.88 2.15
C VAL A 49 4.60 -10.03 1.55
N ASP A 50 4.68 -11.22 2.13
CA ASP A 50 4.01 -12.40 1.56
C ASP A 50 2.48 -12.27 1.64
N ASP A 51 1.99 -11.71 2.75
CA ASP A 51 0.57 -11.44 2.92
C ASP A 51 0.09 -10.29 2.02
N LEU A 52 0.88 -9.23 1.86
CA LEU A 52 0.58 -8.17 0.89
C LEU A 52 0.48 -8.74 -0.53
N LYS A 53 1.41 -9.60 -0.94
CA LYS A 53 1.37 -10.26 -2.26
C LYS A 53 0.10 -11.10 -2.45
N ARG A 54 -0.46 -11.68 -1.38
CA ARG A 54 -1.76 -12.39 -1.46
C ARG A 54 -2.93 -11.43 -1.72
N GLN A 55 -2.85 -10.18 -1.26
CA GLN A 55 -3.91 -9.19 -1.43
C GLN A 55 -3.84 -8.46 -2.77
N VAL A 56 -2.63 -8.08 -3.21
CA VAL A 56 -2.45 -7.22 -4.41
C VAL A 56 -1.77 -7.95 -5.58
N GLY A 57 -1.28 -9.18 -5.39
CA GLY A 57 -0.47 -9.90 -6.36
C GLY A 57 1.04 -9.72 -6.15
N ASP A 58 1.85 -10.52 -6.83
CA ASP A 58 3.31 -10.43 -6.73
C ASP A 58 3.89 -9.42 -7.75
N TRP A 59 4.31 -8.26 -7.24
CA TRP A 59 4.93 -7.17 -8.00
C TRP A 59 6.44 -7.36 -8.26
N THR A 60 7.05 -8.39 -7.65
CA THR A 60 8.51 -8.61 -7.69
C THR A 60 8.94 -9.45 -8.89
N GLN A 61 10.23 -9.44 -9.21
CA GLN A 61 10.82 -10.23 -10.31
C GLN A 61 10.63 -11.75 -10.17
N ALA A 62 10.20 -12.24 -9.00
CA ALA A 62 9.84 -13.64 -8.82
C ALA A 62 8.61 -14.05 -9.66
N ASN A 63 7.72 -13.09 -9.97
CA ASN A 63 6.62 -13.30 -10.90
C ASN A 63 7.11 -13.08 -12.34
N PRO A 64 7.12 -14.11 -13.22
CA PRO A 64 7.65 -13.97 -14.57
C PRO A 64 6.79 -13.10 -15.49
N ASP A 65 5.51 -12.88 -15.17
CA ASP A 65 4.60 -12.08 -16.00
C ASP A 65 4.76 -10.57 -15.71
N PRO A 66 5.33 -9.79 -16.66
CA PRO A 66 5.55 -8.35 -16.46
C PRO A 66 4.25 -7.55 -16.35
N GLN A 67 3.15 -7.98 -16.96
CA GLN A 67 1.87 -7.29 -16.86
C GLN A 67 1.27 -7.52 -15.48
N ALA A 68 1.25 -8.77 -15.00
CA ALA A 68 0.79 -9.09 -13.65
C ALA A 68 1.62 -8.37 -12.57
N ARG A 69 2.95 -8.25 -12.74
CA ARG A 69 3.79 -7.45 -11.84
C ARG A 69 3.38 -5.99 -11.80
N ALA A 70 3.12 -5.39 -12.96
CA ALA A 70 2.76 -3.99 -13.07
C ALA A 70 1.37 -3.70 -12.49
N ASP A 71 0.42 -4.61 -12.68
CA ASP A 71 -0.91 -4.54 -12.05
C ASP A 71 -0.80 -4.65 -10.52
N ALA A 72 0.00 -5.59 -10.02
CA ALA A 72 0.24 -5.74 -8.58
C ALA A 72 0.95 -4.52 -7.96
N ALA A 73 1.94 -3.95 -8.65
CA ALA A 73 2.63 -2.73 -8.20
C ALA A 73 1.67 -1.54 -8.14
N TYR A 74 0.74 -1.45 -9.09
CA TYR A 74 -0.28 -0.41 -9.11
C TYR A 74 -1.27 -0.54 -7.96
N ASP A 75 -1.74 -1.75 -7.67
CA ASP A 75 -2.64 -2.00 -6.55
C ASP A 75 -1.94 -1.76 -5.20
N LEU A 76 -0.67 -2.18 -5.05
CA LEU A 76 0.16 -1.84 -3.89
C LEU A 76 0.27 -0.32 -3.70
N ASP A 77 0.61 0.40 -4.78
CA ASP A 77 0.75 1.86 -4.75
C ASP A 77 -0.53 2.55 -4.29
N LYS A 78 -1.69 2.11 -4.80
CA LYS A 78 -2.98 2.65 -4.36
C LYS A 78 -3.24 2.42 -2.87
N VAL A 79 -2.91 1.25 -2.34
CA VAL A 79 -3.08 0.95 -0.91
C VAL A 79 -2.15 1.83 -0.08
N LEU A 80 -0.86 1.89 -0.41
CA LEU A 80 0.12 2.68 0.35
C LEU A 80 -0.22 4.17 0.33
N ARG A 81 -0.58 4.72 -0.84
CA ARG A 81 -1.04 6.11 -0.97
C ARG A 81 -2.34 6.37 -0.21
N PHE A 82 -3.22 5.37 -0.08
CA PHE A 82 -4.46 5.53 0.68
C PHE A 82 -4.14 5.62 2.17
N LEU A 83 -3.28 4.74 2.68
CA LEU A 83 -2.86 4.72 4.08
C LEU A 83 -2.09 5.99 4.48
N ASP A 84 -1.13 6.42 3.65
CA ASP A 84 -0.43 7.72 3.79
C ASP A 84 -1.40 8.92 3.72
N ASN A 85 -2.65 8.74 3.28
CA ASN A 85 -3.64 9.81 3.26
C ASN A 85 -4.73 9.64 4.34
N VAL A 86 -4.59 8.71 5.28
CA VAL A 86 -5.50 8.58 6.42
C VAL A 86 -5.36 9.81 7.32
N ASP A 87 -6.48 10.24 7.91
CA ASP A 87 -6.54 11.36 8.86
C ASP A 87 -5.67 11.04 10.08
N ASP A 88 -4.47 11.63 10.12
CA ASP A 88 -3.46 11.43 11.16
C ASP A 88 -3.96 11.72 12.57
N ARG A 89 -4.99 12.57 12.74
CA ARG A 89 -5.67 12.81 14.02
C ARG A 89 -6.33 11.56 14.61
N THR A 90 -6.51 10.54 13.77
CA THR A 90 -7.04 9.23 14.17
C THR A 90 -5.94 8.20 14.43
N LEU A 91 -4.67 8.52 14.15
CA LEU A 91 -3.56 7.57 14.20
C LEU A 91 -2.53 7.92 15.29
N ASN A 92 -1.78 6.90 15.71
CA ASN A 92 -0.67 7.06 16.65
C ASN A 92 0.67 7.11 15.92
N GLY A 93 1.39 8.23 16.05
CA GLY A 93 2.75 8.35 15.51
C GLY A 93 2.79 8.20 13.99
N SER A 94 1.84 8.85 13.30
CA SER A 94 1.76 8.90 11.85
C SER A 94 1.44 10.32 11.40
N ASP A 95 2.13 10.80 10.38
CA ASP A 95 1.88 12.09 9.72
C ASP A 95 1.32 11.87 8.32
N SER A 96 0.13 12.42 8.04
CA SER A 96 -0.51 12.21 6.75
C SER A 96 0.22 12.96 5.62
N ARG A 97 0.29 12.30 4.46
CA ARG A 97 0.77 12.83 3.16
C ARG A 97 2.25 13.17 3.16
N ASN A 98 3.05 12.49 3.96
CA ASN A 98 4.49 12.71 4.06
C ASN A 98 5.31 11.76 3.17
N GLY A 99 4.67 10.77 2.53
CA GLY A 99 5.33 9.82 1.65
C GLY A 99 6.02 8.68 2.41
N HIS A 100 5.58 8.37 3.62
CA HIS A 100 6.06 7.26 4.43
C HIS A 100 4.88 6.44 4.97
N ILE A 101 5.15 5.21 5.39
CA ILE A 101 4.20 4.41 6.18
C ILE A 101 4.80 4.30 7.56
N GLU A 102 4.22 5.02 8.52
CA GLU A 102 4.84 5.20 9.82
C GLU A 102 4.37 4.19 10.88
N GLY A 103 5.26 3.96 11.85
CA GLY A 103 5.04 3.06 12.99
C GLY A 103 5.63 1.67 12.84
N PHE A 104 6.36 1.37 11.76
CA PHE A 104 7.26 0.21 11.73
C PHE A 104 8.55 0.48 12.53
N SER A 105 9.10 -0.57 13.12
CA SER A 105 10.45 -0.58 13.66
C SER A 105 11.07 -1.97 13.56
N ASN A 106 12.39 -2.05 13.71
CA ASN A 106 13.15 -3.30 13.64
C ASN A 106 12.80 -4.10 12.37
N CYS A 107 12.83 -3.49 11.18
CA CYS A 107 12.48 -4.17 9.92
C CYS A 107 11.11 -4.86 9.94
N GLY A 108 10.10 -4.15 10.42
CA GLY A 108 8.71 -4.61 10.45
C GLY A 108 8.32 -5.47 11.65
N TYR A 109 9.26 -5.90 12.50
CA TYR A 109 8.95 -6.69 13.69
C TYR A 109 8.21 -5.88 14.76
N GLY A 110 8.54 -4.59 14.89
CA GLY A 110 7.81 -3.66 15.73
C GLY A 110 6.74 -2.93 14.93
N VAL A 111 5.54 -2.82 15.49
CA VAL A 111 4.42 -2.08 14.90
C VAL A 111 3.72 -1.29 15.99
N VAL A 112 3.67 0.04 15.82
CA VAL A 112 2.91 0.93 16.70
C VAL A 112 1.42 0.69 16.48
N LYS A 113 0.69 0.33 17.53
CA LYS A 113 -0.75 0.05 17.43
C LYS A 113 -1.50 1.29 16.94
N HIS A 114 -2.42 1.10 15.99
CA HIS A 114 -3.21 2.17 15.39
C HIS A 114 -2.38 3.24 14.65
N SER A 115 -1.22 2.87 14.10
CA SER A 115 -0.48 3.68 13.13
C SER A 115 -0.78 3.22 11.69
N GLU A 116 -0.26 3.91 10.68
CA GLU A 116 -0.35 3.46 9.28
C GLU A 116 0.24 2.05 9.07
N ALA A 117 1.37 1.74 9.72
CA ALA A 117 1.96 0.40 9.70
C ALA A 117 1.03 -0.69 10.25
N ASP A 118 0.30 -0.41 11.33
CA ASP A 118 -0.68 -1.34 11.89
C ASP A 118 -1.89 -1.52 10.97
N LEU A 119 -2.30 -0.46 10.27
CA LEU A 119 -3.34 -0.54 9.24
C LEU A 119 -2.87 -1.34 8.02
N LEU A 120 -1.62 -1.17 7.58
CA LEU A 120 -1.06 -1.95 6.47
C LEU A 120 -0.94 -3.43 6.82
N ARG A 121 -0.56 -3.75 8.06
CA ARG A 121 -0.54 -5.14 8.56
C ARG A 121 -1.94 -5.74 8.67
N GLN A 122 -2.93 -4.97 9.11
CA GLN A 122 -4.32 -5.43 9.07
C GLN A 122 -4.78 -5.66 7.63
N PHE A 123 -4.44 -4.76 6.70
CA PHE A 123 -4.73 -4.93 5.29
C PHE A 123 -4.07 -6.19 4.73
N SER A 124 -2.84 -6.53 5.10
CA SER A 124 -2.19 -7.75 4.59
C SER A 124 -2.96 -9.02 4.97
N TRP A 125 -3.61 -9.04 6.15
CA TRP A 125 -4.42 -10.19 6.60
C TRP A 125 -5.85 -10.20 6.09
N TYR A 126 -6.51 -9.05 6.09
CA TYR A 126 -7.96 -8.93 5.88
C TYR A 126 -8.32 -8.29 4.53
N GLY A 127 -7.34 -7.72 3.83
CA GLY A 127 -7.51 -7.09 2.53
C GLY A 127 -8.32 -5.80 2.58
N TYR A 128 -9.04 -5.54 1.49
CA TYR A 128 -9.67 -4.25 1.19
C TYR A 128 -10.79 -3.85 2.16
N GLU A 129 -11.31 -4.76 2.98
CA GLU A 129 -12.33 -4.43 3.98
C GLU A 129 -11.82 -3.48 5.07
N VAL A 130 -10.53 -3.54 5.39
CA VAL A 130 -9.85 -2.65 6.34
C VAL A 130 -9.97 -1.19 5.91
N LEU A 131 -9.98 -0.92 4.60
CA LEU A 131 -9.97 0.44 4.08
C LEU A 131 -11.32 1.16 4.20
N ARG A 132 -12.42 0.42 4.38
CA ARG A 132 -13.80 0.94 4.29
C ARG A 132 -14.10 2.02 5.32
N THR A 133 -13.62 1.84 6.54
CA THR A 133 -14.02 2.63 7.72
C THR A 133 -12.99 3.68 8.14
N LEU A 134 -11.80 3.70 7.53
CA LEU A 134 -10.73 4.65 7.86
C LEU A 134 -11.18 6.09 7.56
N ARG A 135 -10.57 7.15 8.10
CA ARG A 135 -10.89 8.54 7.71
C ARG A 135 -9.73 9.08 6.87
N THR A 136 -9.98 9.87 5.83
CA THR A 136 -8.96 10.30 4.84
C THR A 136 -9.20 11.72 4.34
#